data_AF-A0A842K2X6-F1
#
_entry.id   AF-A0A842K2X6-F1
#
_cell.length_a   1.000
_cell.length_b   1.000
_cell.length_c   1.000
_cell.angle_alpha   90.00
_cell.angle_beta   90.00
_cell.angle_gamma   90.00
#
_symmetry.space_group_name_H-M   'P 1'
#
loop_
_entity.id
_entity.type
_entity.pdbx_description
1 polymer ?
#
loop_
_entity_poly.entity_id
_entity_poly.type
_entity_poly.pdbx_seq_one_letter_code
_entity_poly.pdbx_strand_id
1 'polypeptide(L)' 'MEDVLSVYARPHDPSRPVVCMDEKPYQLLAHVRDPIPAGPGRDLKED' A
#
# COMPACT_ATOMS: atom_id res chain seq x y z
N MET A 1 1.21 15.89 -12.05
CA MET A 1 0.19 15.00 -12.65
C MET A 1 0.71 14.39 -13.95
N GLU A 2 1.31 15.20 -14.83
CA GLU A 2 2.04 14.75 -16.03
C GLU A 2 2.99 13.56 -15.77
N ASP A 3 3.79 13.59 -14.70
CA ASP A 3 4.72 12.50 -14.37
C ASP A 3 4.01 11.15 -14.14
N VAL A 4 2.81 11.17 -13.58
CA VAL A 4 1.98 9.98 -13.36
C VAL A 4 1.43 9.46 -14.68
N LEU A 5 0.96 10.36 -15.56
CA LEU A 5 0.47 10.00 -16.88
C LEU A 5 1.56 9.39 -17.76
N SER A 6 2.80 9.87 -17.62
CA SER A 6 3.96 9.28 -18.30
C SER A 6 4.18 7.81 -17.97
N VAL A 7 3.73 7.34 -16.80
CA VAL A 7 3.84 5.93 -16.38
C VAL A 7 2.88 5.06 -17.18
N TYR A 8 1.64 5.53 -17.41
CA TYR A 8 0.63 4.79 -18.17
C TYR A 8 0.95 4.67 -19.66
N ALA A 9 1.73 5.61 -20.20
CA ALA A 9 2.15 5.59 -21.61
C ALA A 9 3.35 4.69 -21.89
N ARG A 10 3.96 4.06 -20.87
CA ARG A 10 5.15 3.22 -21.05
C ARG A 10 4.81 1.91 -21.77
N PRO A 11 5.71 1.40 -22.63
CA PRO A 11 5.57 0.06 -23.18
C PRO A 11 5.51 -1.00 -22.06
N HIS A 12 4.76 -2.08 -22.31
CA HIS A 12 4.67 -3.20 -21.38
C HIS A 12 6.04 -3.89 -21.23
N ASP A 13 6.46 -4.11 -19.98
CA ASP A 13 7.70 -4.78 -19.62
C ASP A 13 7.38 -6.09 -18.89
N PRO A 14 7.66 -7.26 -19.47
CA PRO A 14 7.40 -8.56 -18.83
C PRO A 14 8.13 -8.78 -17.50
N SER A 15 9.23 -8.06 -17.25
CA SER A 15 9.93 -8.11 -15.96
C SER A 15 9.26 -7.29 -14.86
N ARG A 16 8.25 -6.47 -15.24
CA ARG A 16 7.50 -5.57 -14.36
C ARG A 16 6.00 -5.86 -14.49
N PRO A 17 5.47 -6.83 -13.75
CA PRO A 17 4.06 -7.20 -13.84
C PRO A 17 3.16 -5.99 -13.52
N VAL A 18 2.13 -5.80 -14.34
CA VAL A 18 1.09 -4.79 -14.07
C VAL A 18 0.16 -5.35 -13.00
N VAL A 19 0.12 -4.69 -11.84
CA VAL A 19 -0.78 -5.06 -10.75
C VAL A 19 -2.10 -4.33 -10.95
N CYS A 20 -3.15 -5.07 -11.31
CA CYS A 20 -4.52 -4.55 -11.25
C CYS A 20 -4.94 -4.49 -9.78
N MET A 21 -5.02 -3.28 -9.24
CA MET A 21 -5.65 -3.04 -7.94
C MET A 21 -7.17 -3.02 -8.16
N ASP A 22 -7.86 -4.08 -7.74
CA ASP A 22 -9.31 -4.04 -7.56
C ASP A 22 -9.58 -3.48 -6.16
N GLU A 23 -9.64 -2.15 -6.04
CA GLU A 23 -10.05 -1.49 -4.80
C GLU A 23 -11.49 -1.88 -4.50
N LYS A 24 -11.65 -2.90 -3.66
CA LYS A 24 -12.92 -3.18 -3.00
C LYS A 24 -13.02 -2.29 -1.77
N PRO A 25 -14.16 -1.62 -1.53
CA PRO A 25 -14.35 -0.77 -0.35
C PRO A 25 -14.57 -1.66 0.90
N TYR A 26 -13.54 -2.41 1.29
CA TYR A 26 -13.54 -3.14 2.53
C TYR A 26 -12.89 -2.28 3.60
N GLN A 27 -13.71 -1.85 4.55
CA GLN A 27 -13.18 -1.26 5.76
C GLN A 27 -12.70 -2.40 6.68
N LEU A 28 -11.40 -2.42 6.97
CA LEU A 28 -10.84 -3.31 7.99
C LEU A 28 -11.22 -2.75 9.36
N LEU A 29 -12.21 -3.37 10.01
CA LEU A 29 -12.73 -2.90 11.32
C LEU A 29 -11.96 -3.46 12.51
N ALA A 30 -11.07 -4.43 12.29
CA ALA A 30 -10.33 -5.10 13.34
C ALA A 30 -8.87 -5.24 12.92
N HIS A 31 -7.98 -5.10 13.89
CA HIS A 31 -6.56 -5.34 13.68
C HIS A 31 -6.33 -6.83 13.46
N VAL A 32 -5.56 -7.17 12.42
CA VAL A 32 -5.14 -8.56 12.20
C VAL A 32 -3.98 -8.93 13.14
N ARG A 33 -3.29 -7.92 13.67
CA ARG A 33 -2.10 -8.06 14.52
C ARG A 33 -2.30 -7.33 15.84
N ASP A 34 -1.75 -7.89 16.90
CA ASP A 34 -1.72 -7.21 18.19
C ASP A 34 -0.89 -5.92 18.09
N PRO A 35 -1.35 -4.81 18.71
CA PRO A 35 -0.58 -3.57 18.78
C PRO A 35 0.79 -3.79 19.42
N ILE A 36 1.80 -3.10 18.91
CA ILE A 36 3.14 -3.10 19.49
C ILE A 36 3.21 -1.94 20.50
N PRO A 37 3.41 -2.21 21.81
CA PRO A 37 3.44 -1.16 22.82
C PRO A 37 4.54 -0.13 22.56
N ALA A 38 4.27 1.11 22.95
CA ALA A 38 5.26 2.17 22.92
C ALA A 38 6.42 1.91 23.91
N GLY A 39 7.59 2.42 23.58
CA GLY A 39 8.78 2.38 24.44
C GLY A 39 9.71 3.57 24.15
N PRO A 40 10.81 3.73 24.91
CA PRO A 40 11.74 4.83 24.68
C PRO A 40 12.28 4.83 23.23
N GLY A 41 12.01 5.91 22.48
CA GLY A 41 12.38 6.04 21.07
C GLY A 41 11.55 5.21 20.07
N ARG A 42 10.43 4.63 20.51
CA ARG A 42 9.50 3.87 19.68
C ARG A 42 8.06 4.21 20.02
N ASP A 43 7.36 4.78 19.05
CA ASP A 43 5.93 5.04 19.16
C ASP A 43 5.11 3.74 19.13
N LEU A 44 3.89 3.83 19.65
CA LEU A 44 2.86 2.80 19.51
C LEU A 44 2.65 2.48 18.02
N LYS A 45 2.52 1.19 17.70
CA LYS A 45 2.17 0.76 16.34
C LYS A 45 0.88 -0.04 16.36
N GLU A 46 -0.08 0.45 15.58
CA GLU A 46 -1.37 -0.18 15.31
C GLU A 46 -1.50 -0.37 13.79
N ASP A 47 -2.30 -1.36 13.39
CA ASP A 47 -2.58 -1.74 11.98
C ASP A 47 -3.75 -0.94 11.41
#